data_AF-A0A090T661-F1
#
_entry.id   AF-A0A090T661-F1
#
_cell.length_a   1.000
_cell.length_b   1.000
_cell.length_c   1.000
_cell.angle_alpha   90.00
_cell.angle_beta   90.00
_cell.angle_gamma   90.00
#
_symmetry.space_group_name_H-M   'P 1'
#
loop_
_entity.id
_entity.type
_entity.pdbx_description
1 polymer ?
#
loop_
_entity_poly.entity_id
_entity_poly.type
_entity_poly.pdbx_seq_one_letter_code
_entity_poly.pdbx_strand_id
1 'polypeptide(L)'
;MERIPLVKKATFTHFLNLFYELKGSRDLHLLPYAIESSDAEFLPQVVFAELLQSLRTLLGDQLFLVTLKKHISLLQKSSDKLSLEAMFSESCFNRLQVSETSLGTFFSLHSIYSVKEAIHACFEEELFALFVLESLIQDTVNSQSITGFCFTHSNDVLLDTWHDTSGAAIYLGQASTGIQLSRCDSDLQRQIITLNYPERLSFEHSFQYALEGYIGRQNFSLSEFASVLGIRLEHSKKTFSDVELTFEALKINLTFALRSGCYFSTTSPFMIYLYNWAIPLRRSLLELSNG
;
A
#
# COMPACT_ATOMS: atom_id res chain seq x y z
N MET A 1 2.13 11.18 12.63
CA MET A 1 3.27 11.36 11.71
C MET A 1 2.81 10.86 10.36
N GLU A 2 3.01 11.63 9.29
CA GLU A 2 2.69 11.17 7.93
C GLU A 2 3.81 10.30 7.41
N ARG A 3 3.45 9.23 6.69
CA ARG A 3 4.38 8.33 6.03
C ARG A 3 3.92 8.08 4.61
N ILE A 4 4.88 7.85 3.71
CA ILE A 4 4.63 7.33 2.38
C ILE A 4 4.25 5.86 2.56
N PRO A 5 3.05 5.42 2.13
CA PRO A 5 2.69 4.01 2.19
C PRO A 5 3.59 3.18 1.25
N LEU A 6 4.05 2.04 1.74
CA LEU A 6 4.96 1.15 1.02
C LEU A 6 4.42 -0.28 0.96
N VAL A 7 4.82 -1.00 -0.09
CA VAL A 7 4.61 -2.44 -0.24
C VAL A 7 5.96 -3.15 -0.32
N LYS A 8 6.05 -4.40 0.16
CA LYS A 8 7.27 -5.20 -0.04
C LYS A 8 7.50 -5.52 -1.51
N LYS A 9 8.76 -5.44 -1.93
CA LYS A 9 9.22 -5.81 -3.27
C LYS A 9 8.83 -7.25 -3.63
N ALA A 10 8.85 -8.18 -2.68
CA ALA A 10 8.46 -9.57 -2.94
C ALA A 10 7.00 -9.69 -3.41
N THR A 11 6.06 -9.04 -2.71
CA THR A 11 4.64 -8.97 -3.09
C THR A 11 4.50 -8.36 -4.48
N PHE A 12 5.16 -7.22 -4.70
CA PHE A 12 5.13 -6.53 -5.98
C PHE A 12 5.66 -7.41 -7.14
N THR A 13 6.81 -8.06 -6.92
CA THR A 13 7.49 -8.89 -7.93
C THR A 13 6.62 -10.09 -8.33
N HIS A 14 5.87 -10.66 -7.39
CA HIS A 14 4.93 -11.74 -7.71
C HIS A 14 3.89 -11.31 -8.76
N PHE A 15 3.24 -10.17 -8.55
CA PHE A 15 2.24 -9.65 -9.49
C PHE A 15 2.86 -9.09 -10.77
N LEU A 16 4.10 -8.59 -10.70
CA LEU A 16 4.85 -8.16 -11.87
C LEU A 16 5.15 -9.34 -12.81
N ASN A 17 5.59 -10.46 -12.25
CA ASN A 17 5.85 -11.67 -13.04
C ASN A 17 4.58 -12.17 -13.72
N LEU A 18 3.45 -12.19 -12.99
CA LEU A 18 2.14 -12.48 -13.57
C LEU A 18 1.80 -11.52 -14.73
N PHE A 19 2.02 -10.22 -14.56
CA PHE A 19 1.77 -9.25 -15.62
C PHE A 19 2.62 -9.54 -16.87
N TYR A 20 3.91 -9.84 -16.71
CA TYR A 20 4.79 -10.18 -17.82
C TYR A 20 4.41 -11.49 -18.50
N GLU A 21 4.01 -12.50 -17.74
CA GLU A 21 3.49 -13.77 -18.29
C GLU A 21 2.25 -13.54 -19.17
N LEU A 22 1.36 -12.64 -18.76
CA LEU A 22 0.11 -12.35 -19.47
C LEU A 22 0.32 -11.42 -20.68
N LYS A 23 1.10 -10.34 -20.53
CA LYS A 23 1.28 -9.33 -21.57
C LYS A 23 2.33 -9.74 -22.61
N GLY A 24 3.27 -10.61 -22.25
CA GLY A 24 4.38 -11.00 -23.12
C GLY A 24 5.41 -9.89 -23.40
N SER A 25 5.30 -8.73 -22.74
CA SER A 25 6.23 -7.60 -22.85
C SER A 25 6.45 -6.91 -21.51
N ARG A 26 7.60 -6.24 -21.36
CA ARG A 26 7.99 -5.52 -20.14
C ARG A 26 7.56 -4.05 -20.10
N ASP A 27 6.70 -3.62 -21.02
CA ASP A 27 6.36 -2.20 -21.21
C ASP A 27 5.29 -1.72 -20.21
N LEU A 28 5.69 -1.41 -18.98
CA LEU A 28 4.89 -0.63 -18.04
C LEU A 28 5.61 0.71 -17.80
N HIS A 29 4.93 1.82 -18.14
CA HIS A 29 5.52 3.17 -18.13
C HIS A 29 6.10 3.60 -16.77
N LEU A 30 5.61 3.02 -15.67
CA LEU A 30 6.01 3.33 -14.29
C LEU A 30 6.76 2.17 -13.62
N LEU A 31 7.00 1.09 -14.37
CA LEU A 31 7.91 0.02 -13.98
C LEU A 31 9.22 0.19 -14.71
N PRO A 32 10.18 0.87 -14.09
CA PRO A 32 11.50 0.84 -14.64
C PRO A 32 12.06 -0.57 -14.53
N TYR A 33 12.80 -0.95 -15.57
CA TYR A 33 13.68 -2.12 -15.66
C TYR A 33 14.58 -2.34 -14.43
N ALA A 34 14.70 -1.35 -13.54
CA ALA A 34 15.55 -1.37 -12.35
C ALA A 34 14.90 -1.99 -11.09
N ILE A 35 13.62 -2.37 -11.05
CA ILE A 35 13.06 -3.02 -9.85
C ILE A 35 13.70 -4.40 -9.65
N GLU A 36 13.83 -5.19 -10.71
CA GLU A 36 14.43 -6.52 -10.64
C GLU A 36 15.87 -6.45 -10.11
N SER A 37 16.66 -5.48 -10.58
CA SER A 37 18.08 -5.28 -10.22
C SER A 37 18.32 -4.36 -9.02
N SER A 38 17.27 -3.84 -8.39
CA SER A 38 17.40 -2.94 -7.24
C SER A 38 17.46 -3.69 -5.93
N ASP A 39 18.31 -3.24 -5.01
CA ASP A 39 18.39 -3.71 -3.63
C ASP A 39 17.25 -3.18 -2.72
N ALA A 40 16.27 -2.49 -3.29
CA ALA A 40 15.11 -2.01 -2.56
C ALA A 40 14.32 -3.19 -1.95
N GLU A 41 14.00 -3.11 -0.66
CA GLU A 41 13.12 -4.07 0.01
C GLU A 41 11.65 -3.66 -0.13
N PHE A 42 11.40 -2.37 -0.28
CA PHE A 42 10.08 -1.78 -0.35
C PHE A 42 9.92 -0.89 -1.59
N LEU A 43 8.67 -0.69 -2.01
CA LEU A 43 8.28 0.16 -3.11
C LEU A 43 7.14 1.08 -2.66
N PRO A 44 7.04 2.31 -3.18
CA PRO A 44 5.86 3.14 -2.94
C PRO A 44 4.60 2.40 -3.37
N GLN A 45 3.60 2.40 -2.50
CA GLN A 45 2.35 1.65 -2.70
C GLN A 45 1.61 2.11 -3.97
N VAL A 46 1.72 3.38 -4.37
CA VAL A 46 1.16 3.90 -5.63
C VAL A 46 1.63 3.10 -6.86
N VAL A 47 2.89 2.68 -6.89
CA VAL A 47 3.44 1.87 -7.99
C VAL A 47 2.76 0.50 -8.05
N PHE A 48 2.38 -0.05 -6.90
CA PHE A 48 1.63 -1.30 -6.83
C PHE A 48 0.18 -1.13 -7.25
N ALA A 49 -0.46 -0.03 -6.86
CA ALA A 49 -1.81 0.35 -7.31
C ALA A 49 -1.90 0.37 -8.85
N GLU A 50 -0.94 1.02 -9.50
CA GLU A 50 -0.85 1.11 -10.96
C GLU A 50 -0.62 -0.26 -11.63
N LEU A 51 0.20 -1.13 -11.02
CA LEU A 51 0.39 -2.49 -11.49
C LEU A 51 -0.92 -3.28 -11.43
N LEU A 52 -1.67 -3.20 -10.33
CA LEU A 52 -2.96 -3.86 -10.18
C LEU A 52 -3.98 -3.32 -11.19
N GLN A 53 -4.04 -2.01 -11.39
CA GLN A 53 -4.91 -1.39 -12.40
C GLN A 53 -4.54 -1.84 -13.83
N SER A 54 -3.24 -1.97 -14.12
CA SER A 54 -2.75 -2.45 -15.42
C SER A 54 -3.08 -3.93 -15.64
N LEU A 55 -2.97 -4.76 -14.60
CA LEU A 55 -3.42 -6.15 -14.61
C LEU A 55 -4.92 -6.25 -14.87
N ARG A 56 -5.73 -5.43 -14.19
CA ARG A 56 -7.17 -5.35 -14.43
C ARG A 56 -7.49 -4.98 -15.88
N THR A 57 -6.83 -3.95 -16.41
CA THR A 57 -7.02 -3.51 -17.80
C THR A 57 -6.68 -4.62 -18.80
N LEU A 58 -5.62 -5.39 -18.52
CA LEU A 58 -5.18 -6.49 -19.38
C LEU A 58 -6.14 -7.70 -19.34
N LEU A 59 -6.64 -8.05 -18.16
CA LEU A 59 -7.44 -9.25 -17.94
C LEU A 59 -8.95 -9.02 -18.15
N GLY A 60 -9.42 -7.79 -17.98
CA GLY A 60 -10.84 -7.49 -17.78
C GLY A 60 -11.30 -7.83 -16.36
N ASP A 61 -12.44 -7.26 -15.94
CA ASP A 61 -12.86 -7.24 -14.53
C ASP A 61 -13.05 -8.65 -13.91
N GLN A 62 -13.80 -9.53 -14.58
CA GLN A 62 -14.10 -10.86 -14.06
C GLN A 62 -12.84 -11.73 -13.90
N LEU A 63 -11.98 -11.75 -14.93
CA LEU A 63 -10.76 -12.56 -14.91
C LEU A 63 -9.74 -11.97 -13.93
N PHE A 64 -9.69 -10.65 -13.78
CA PHE A 64 -8.88 -9.98 -12.76
C PHE A 64 -9.25 -10.45 -11.35
N LEU A 65 -10.54 -10.44 -10.99
CA LEU A 65 -11.00 -10.89 -9.67
C LEU A 65 -10.58 -12.33 -9.35
N VAL A 66 -10.82 -13.26 -10.29
CA VAL A 66 -10.47 -14.68 -10.13
C VAL A 66 -8.95 -14.84 -10.01
N THR A 67 -8.20 -14.13 -10.84
CA THR A 67 -6.73 -14.19 -10.84
C THR A 67 -6.16 -13.61 -9.54
N LEU A 68 -6.69 -12.49 -9.07
CA LEU A 68 -6.26 -11.84 -7.82
C LEU A 68 -6.45 -12.79 -6.62
N LYS A 69 -7.66 -13.36 -6.45
CA LYS A 69 -7.93 -14.34 -5.38
C LYS A 69 -7.01 -15.56 -5.46
N LYS A 70 -6.83 -16.12 -6.67
CA LYS A 70 -5.94 -17.28 -6.89
C LYS A 70 -4.51 -16.98 -6.47
N HIS A 71 -3.95 -15.86 -6.90
CA HIS A 71 -2.56 -15.49 -6.61
C HIS A 71 -2.35 -15.16 -5.13
N ILE A 72 -3.32 -14.53 -4.47
CA ILE A 72 -3.30 -14.35 -3.01
C ILE A 72 -3.26 -15.71 -2.29
N SER A 73 -4.10 -16.67 -2.69
CA SER A 73 -4.08 -18.02 -2.11
C SER A 73 -2.75 -18.75 -2.34
N LEU A 74 -2.11 -18.57 -3.50
CA LEU A 74 -0.79 -19.13 -3.79
C LEU A 74 0.29 -18.52 -2.89
N LEU A 75 0.28 -17.19 -2.70
CA LEU A 75 1.20 -16.48 -1.81
C LEU A 75 1.08 -16.92 -0.33
N GLN A 76 -0.13 -17.25 0.12
CA GLN A 76 -0.36 -17.78 1.48
C GLN A 76 0.14 -19.22 1.65
N LYS A 77 0.22 -20.00 0.56
CA LYS A 77 0.59 -21.43 0.56
C LYS A 77 2.07 -21.69 0.27
N SER A 78 2.83 -20.72 -0.26
CA SER A 78 4.25 -20.88 -0.55
C SER A 78 5.10 -21.04 0.71
N SER A 79 6.25 -21.72 0.60
CA SER A 79 7.25 -21.79 1.69
C SER A 79 7.79 -20.40 2.06
N ASP A 80 7.84 -19.50 1.09
CA ASP A 80 7.96 -18.07 1.27
C ASP A 80 6.59 -17.51 1.65
N LYS A 81 6.04 -17.91 2.81
CA LYS A 81 4.78 -17.35 3.30
C LYS A 81 4.97 -15.84 3.47
N LEU A 82 4.44 -15.05 2.54
CA LEU A 82 4.26 -13.63 2.77
C LEU A 82 3.11 -13.52 3.78
N SER A 83 3.45 -13.47 5.07
CA SER A 83 2.49 -13.17 6.13
C SER A 83 1.81 -11.81 5.86
N LEU A 84 0.66 -11.54 6.47
CA LEU A 84 0.07 -10.19 6.49
C LEU A 84 1.10 -9.11 6.84
N GLU A 85 1.94 -9.41 7.82
CA GLU A 85 3.07 -8.58 8.23
C GLU A 85 3.98 -8.27 7.04
N ALA A 86 4.27 -9.24 6.18
CA ALA A 86 5.06 -9.04 4.98
C ALA A 86 4.35 -8.21 3.92
N MET A 87 3.02 -8.21 3.88
CA MET A 87 2.25 -7.54 2.81
C MET A 87 1.85 -6.11 3.18
N PHE A 88 1.48 -5.86 4.44
CA PHE A 88 0.87 -4.60 4.86
C PHE A 88 1.65 -3.80 5.89
N SER A 89 2.76 -4.28 6.46
CA SER A 89 3.48 -3.59 7.57
C SER A 89 3.66 -2.08 7.36
N GLU A 90 4.03 -1.67 6.15
CA GLU A 90 4.27 -0.26 5.81
C GLU A 90 3.19 0.35 4.89
N SER A 91 2.07 -0.35 4.66
CA SER A 91 1.00 0.08 3.76
C SER A 91 -0.04 0.99 4.43
N CYS A 92 -1.01 1.49 3.67
CA CYS A 92 -2.17 2.19 4.20
C CYS A 92 -3.21 1.26 4.88
N PHE A 93 -3.06 -0.07 4.76
CA PHE A 93 -3.93 -1.09 5.38
C PHE A 93 -3.18 -1.89 6.46
N ASN A 94 -2.38 -1.21 7.27
CA ASN A 94 -1.45 -1.85 8.20
C ASN A 94 -1.99 -2.08 9.62
N ARG A 95 -3.27 -1.79 9.85
CA ARG A 95 -3.93 -2.03 11.13
C ARG A 95 -5.33 -2.58 10.93
N LEU A 96 -5.62 -3.65 11.65
CA LEU A 96 -6.93 -4.23 11.81
C LEU A 96 -7.57 -3.71 13.10
N GLN A 97 -8.77 -3.16 12.98
CA GLN A 97 -9.63 -2.77 14.09
C GLN A 97 -10.91 -3.59 14.07
N VAL A 98 -11.34 -4.03 15.25
CA VAL A 98 -12.59 -4.78 15.43
C VAL A 98 -13.62 -3.88 16.07
N SER A 99 -14.85 -3.94 15.56
CA SER A 99 -16.00 -3.25 16.13
C SER A 99 -17.23 -4.14 16.06
N GLU A 100 -18.06 -4.07 17.09
CA GLU A 100 -19.37 -4.72 17.08
C GLU A 100 -20.40 -3.76 16.47
N THR A 101 -21.17 -4.26 15.51
CA THR A 101 -22.21 -3.51 14.79
C THR A 101 -23.55 -4.24 14.93
N SER A 102 -24.63 -3.60 14.52
CA SER A 102 -25.94 -4.25 14.45
C SER A 102 -26.00 -5.44 13.47
N LEU A 103 -25.07 -5.50 12.50
CA LEU A 103 -24.97 -6.55 11.49
C LEU A 103 -23.99 -7.67 11.90
N GLY A 104 -23.35 -7.54 13.07
CA GLY A 104 -22.34 -8.48 13.59
C GLY A 104 -20.98 -7.83 13.83
N THR A 105 -19.93 -8.64 13.79
CA THR A 105 -18.55 -8.18 14.02
C THR A 105 -17.93 -7.64 12.72
N PHE A 106 -17.45 -6.39 12.75
CA PHE A 106 -16.80 -5.73 11.64
C PHE A 106 -15.29 -5.62 11.86
N PHE A 107 -14.53 -6.16 10.91
CA PHE A 107 -13.07 -6.11 10.84
C PHE A 107 -12.66 -5.08 9.81
N SER A 108 -12.18 -3.93 10.27
CA SER A 108 -11.83 -2.79 9.43
C SER A 108 -10.32 -2.63 9.32
N LEU A 109 -9.85 -2.32 8.11
CA LEU A 109 -8.48 -2.00 7.79
C LEU A 109 -8.27 -0.49 7.87
N HIS A 110 -7.21 -0.11 8.56
CA HIS A 110 -6.81 1.27 8.84
C HIS A 110 -5.32 1.43 8.61
N SER A 111 -4.87 2.69 8.57
CA SER A 111 -3.46 3.03 8.75
C SER A 111 -3.21 3.52 10.17
N ILE A 112 -2.10 3.09 10.78
CA ILE A 112 -1.55 3.73 11.99
C ILE A 112 -0.95 5.10 11.71
N TYR A 113 -0.66 5.39 10.45
CA TYR A 113 -0.10 6.66 10.02
C TYR A 113 -1.24 7.58 9.57
N SER A 114 -1.12 8.87 9.91
CA SER A 114 -2.01 9.86 9.29
C SER A 114 -1.58 9.96 7.84
N VAL A 115 -2.35 9.38 6.94
CA VAL A 115 -2.13 9.56 5.51
C VAL A 115 -3.03 10.73 5.12
N LYS A 116 -2.57 12.00 5.15
CA LYS A 116 -3.38 13.08 4.56
C LYS A 116 -3.63 12.68 3.13
N GLU A 117 -4.91 12.54 2.80
CA GLU A 117 -5.41 12.33 1.46
C GLU A 117 -4.45 11.41 0.69
N ALA A 118 -4.38 10.13 1.07
CA ALA A 118 -3.72 9.14 0.23
C ALA A 118 -4.33 9.29 -1.16
N ILE A 119 -3.63 9.97 -2.07
CA ILE A 119 -4.20 10.40 -3.36
C ILE A 119 -4.53 9.15 -4.21
N HIS A 120 -4.06 7.97 -3.79
CA HIS A 120 -4.21 6.73 -4.53
C HIS A 120 -4.38 5.54 -3.57
N ALA A 121 -5.44 5.50 -2.76
CA ALA A 121 -6.04 4.19 -2.50
C ALA A 121 -6.99 3.94 -3.68
N CYS A 122 -6.60 3.10 -4.63
CA CYS A 122 -7.52 2.71 -5.70
C CYS A 122 -8.35 1.50 -5.28
N PHE A 123 -9.47 1.31 -5.96
CA PHE A 123 -10.39 0.22 -5.68
C PHE A 123 -9.71 -1.16 -5.77
N GLU A 124 -8.74 -1.34 -6.67
CA GLU A 124 -7.97 -2.57 -6.82
C GLU A 124 -7.11 -2.90 -5.59
N GLU A 125 -6.60 -1.89 -4.89
CA GLU A 125 -5.85 -2.09 -3.66
C GLU A 125 -6.76 -2.47 -2.50
N GLU A 126 -7.96 -1.87 -2.43
CA GLU A 126 -8.98 -2.27 -1.45
C GLU A 126 -9.39 -3.73 -1.66
N LEU A 127 -9.62 -4.13 -2.91
CA LEU A 127 -9.89 -5.53 -3.27
C LEU A 127 -8.76 -6.45 -2.84
N PHE A 128 -7.52 -6.09 -3.15
CA PHE A 128 -6.36 -6.86 -2.75
C PHE A 128 -6.30 -7.00 -1.23
N ALA A 129 -6.46 -5.90 -0.49
CA ALA A 129 -6.43 -5.89 0.97
C ALA A 129 -7.54 -6.75 1.58
N LEU A 130 -8.75 -6.68 1.04
CA LEU A 130 -9.89 -7.48 1.46
C LEU A 130 -9.72 -8.96 1.15
N PHE A 131 -9.21 -9.34 -0.02
CA PHE A 131 -8.99 -10.75 -0.35
C PHE A 131 -7.87 -11.37 0.46
N VAL A 132 -6.85 -10.58 0.80
CA VAL A 132 -5.86 -11.04 1.77
C VAL A 132 -6.55 -11.24 3.12
N LEU A 133 -7.24 -10.24 3.68
CA LEU A 133 -7.96 -10.34 4.96
C LEU A 133 -8.94 -11.51 5.01
N GLU A 134 -9.72 -11.72 3.94
CA GLU A 134 -10.61 -12.87 3.75
C GLU A 134 -9.86 -14.18 3.92
N SER A 135 -8.74 -14.35 3.21
CA SER A 135 -7.93 -15.58 3.28
C SER A 135 -7.46 -15.88 4.70
N LEU A 136 -7.10 -14.86 5.47
CA LEU A 136 -6.57 -15.06 6.82
C LEU A 136 -7.66 -15.33 7.84
N ILE A 137 -8.81 -14.68 7.69
CA ILE A 137 -9.99 -15.01 8.49
C ILE A 137 -10.39 -16.46 8.21
N GLN A 138 -10.38 -16.90 6.96
CA GLN A 138 -10.70 -18.29 6.59
C GLN A 138 -9.65 -19.29 7.11
N ASP A 139 -8.36 -18.96 7.02
CA ASP A 139 -7.27 -19.82 7.56
C ASP A 139 -7.31 -19.91 9.09
N THR A 140 -7.71 -18.83 9.77
CA THR A 140 -7.85 -18.80 11.24
C THR A 140 -9.15 -19.48 11.66
N VAL A 141 -10.22 -19.31 10.87
CA VAL A 141 -11.59 -19.69 11.21
C VAL A 141 -12.32 -20.22 9.98
N ASN A 142 -12.10 -21.50 9.70
CA ASN A 142 -12.62 -22.19 8.52
C ASN A 142 -14.16 -22.33 8.48
N SER A 143 -14.89 -21.79 9.46
CA SER A 143 -16.34 -21.99 9.66
C SER A 143 -17.17 -20.70 9.72
N GLN A 144 -16.56 -19.51 9.75
CA GLN A 144 -17.31 -18.24 9.78
C GLN A 144 -17.69 -17.83 8.36
N SER A 145 -18.99 -17.61 8.10
CA SER A 145 -19.41 -17.03 6.83
C SER A 145 -19.16 -15.52 6.84
N ILE A 146 -18.40 -15.04 5.87
CA ILE A 146 -18.33 -13.62 5.55
C ILE A 146 -19.71 -13.18 5.07
N THR A 147 -20.27 -12.15 5.71
CA THR A 147 -21.59 -11.63 5.39
C THR A 147 -21.53 -10.33 4.59
N GLY A 148 -20.38 -9.68 4.54
CA GLY A 148 -20.18 -8.58 3.60
C GLY A 148 -18.76 -8.05 3.47
N PHE A 149 -18.54 -7.37 2.36
CA PHE A 149 -17.33 -6.62 2.02
C PHE A 149 -17.64 -5.13 1.99
N CYS A 150 -16.85 -4.34 2.71
CA CYS A 150 -17.00 -2.90 2.84
C CYS A 150 -15.85 -2.19 2.11
N PHE A 151 -16.19 -1.24 1.25
CA PHE A 151 -15.23 -0.44 0.46
C PHE A 151 -15.38 1.04 0.79
N THR A 152 -14.27 1.76 0.81
CA THR A 152 -14.33 3.23 0.89
C THR A 152 -14.53 3.84 -0.49
N HIS A 153 -13.97 3.23 -1.53
CA HIS A 153 -14.11 3.68 -2.91
C HIS A 153 -15.18 2.86 -3.68
N SER A 154 -15.86 3.50 -4.62
CA SER A 154 -16.82 2.84 -5.52
C SER A 154 -16.18 2.55 -6.88
N ASN A 155 -16.44 1.37 -7.44
CA ASN A 155 -16.15 1.05 -8.84
C ASN A 155 -17.27 0.19 -9.43
N ASP A 156 -18.35 0.86 -9.84
CA ASP A 156 -19.61 0.22 -10.23
C ASP A 156 -19.40 -0.85 -11.31
N VAL A 157 -18.54 -0.59 -12.30
CA VAL A 157 -18.24 -1.52 -13.41
C VAL A 157 -17.63 -2.82 -12.91
N LEU A 158 -16.64 -2.76 -12.01
CA LEU A 158 -16.03 -3.98 -11.47
C LEU A 158 -17.01 -4.72 -10.57
N LEU A 159 -17.73 -3.98 -9.72
CA LEU A 159 -18.68 -4.52 -8.77
C LEU A 159 -19.85 -5.25 -9.44
N ASP A 160 -20.34 -4.74 -10.57
CA ASP A 160 -21.39 -5.40 -11.38
C ASP A 160 -20.95 -6.77 -11.91
N THR A 161 -19.65 -6.94 -12.15
CA THR A 161 -19.07 -8.23 -12.58
C THR A 161 -18.67 -9.13 -11.41
N TRP A 162 -18.63 -8.60 -10.19
CA TRP A 162 -18.31 -9.38 -9.01
C TRP A 162 -19.53 -10.16 -8.54
N HIS A 163 -19.68 -11.35 -9.11
CA HIS A 163 -20.57 -12.35 -8.57
C HIS A 163 -19.85 -13.09 -7.46
N ASP A 164 -19.93 -12.57 -6.23
CA ASP A 164 -19.43 -13.31 -5.09
C ASP A 164 -20.24 -14.61 -4.94
N THR A 165 -19.56 -15.75 -5.15
CA THR A 165 -20.14 -17.07 -4.96
C THR A 165 -20.47 -17.37 -3.50
N SER A 166 -19.97 -16.56 -2.56
CA SER A 166 -20.24 -16.71 -1.13
C SER A 166 -21.57 -16.06 -0.69
N GLY A 167 -22.18 -15.22 -1.53
CA GLY A 167 -23.43 -14.52 -1.24
C GLY A 167 -23.28 -13.36 -0.23
N ALA A 168 -22.05 -12.90 0.02
CA ALA A 168 -21.81 -11.77 0.90
C ALA A 168 -22.29 -10.46 0.26
N ALA A 169 -22.81 -9.55 1.08
CA ALA A 169 -23.24 -8.23 0.62
C ALA A 169 -22.04 -7.33 0.32
N ILE A 170 -22.18 -6.41 -0.64
CA ILE A 170 -21.16 -5.40 -0.94
C ILE A 170 -21.68 -4.04 -0.46
N TYR A 171 -20.90 -3.38 0.39
CA TYR A 171 -21.20 -2.05 0.94
C TYR A 171 -20.17 -1.04 0.43
N LEU A 172 -20.64 0.03 -0.20
CA LEU A 172 -19.79 1.09 -0.78
C LEU A 172 -19.88 2.38 0.03
N GLY A 173 -18.89 3.27 -0.16
CA GLY A 173 -18.85 4.58 0.49
C GLY A 173 -18.72 4.49 2.02
N GLN A 174 -18.13 3.41 2.52
CA GLN A 174 -17.93 3.19 3.95
C GLN A 174 -16.78 4.06 4.45
N ALA A 175 -16.76 4.35 5.75
CA ALA A 175 -15.66 5.11 6.37
C ALA A 175 -14.34 4.34 6.37
N SER A 176 -14.37 3.02 6.22
CA SER A 176 -13.18 2.16 6.20
C SER A 176 -13.43 0.90 5.37
N THR A 177 -12.37 0.41 4.73
CA THR A 177 -12.36 -0.87 4.02
C THR A 177 -12.38 -2.01 5.03
N GLY A 178 -13.20 -3.04 4.85
CA GLY A 178 -13.26 -4.14 5.81
C GLY A 178 -14.18 -5.31 5.47
N ILE A 179 -14.22 -6.30 6.35
CA ILE A 179 -15.04 -7.51 6.25
C ILE A 179 -16.02 -7.58 7.42
N GLN A 180 -17.28 -7.86 7.10
CA GLN A 180 -18.37 -8.10 8.04
C GLN A 180 -18.56 -9.59 8.25
N LEU A 181 -18.64 -10.02 9.51
CA LEU A 181 -19.04 -11.36 9.94
C LEU A 181 -20.36 -11.30 10.72
N SER A 182 -21.13 -12.39 10.72
CA SER A 182 -22.43 -12.47 11.42
C SER A 182 -22.29 -12.35 12.94
N ARG A 183 -21.42 -13.17 13.56
CA ARG A 183 -21.01 -13.06 14.98
C ARG A 183 -19.66 -13.75 15.18
N CYS A 184 -18.69 -13.02 15.72
CA CYS A 184 -17.37 -13.54 16.07
C CYS A 184 -17.23 -13.55 17.60
N ASP A 185 -16.86 -14.69 18.21
CA ASP A 185 -16.62 -14.73 19.66
C ASP A 185 -15.34 -13.96 20.05
N SER A 186 -15.21 -13.61 21.33
CA SER A 186 -14.13 -12.74 21.81
C SER A 186 -12.73 -13.35 21.75
N ASP A 187 -12.61 -14.68 21.76
CA ASP A 187 -11.32 -15.37 21.64
C ASP A 187 -10.88 -15.38 20.18
N LEU A 188 -11.83 -15.58 19.27
CA LEU A 188 -11.66 -15.50 17.84
C LEU A 188 -11.30 -14.09 17.36
N GLN A 189 -11.98 -13.08 17.90
CA GLN A 189 -11.61 -11.68 17.68
C GLN A 189 -10.17 -11.43 18.12
N ARG A 190 -9.75 -11.97 19.27
CA ARG A 190 -8.37 -11.86 19.74
C ARG A 190 -7.38 -12.54 18.80
N GLN A 191 -7.68 -13.75 18.31
CA GLN A 191 -6.83 -14.44 17.33
C GLN A 191 -6.67 -13.62 16.04
N ILE A 192 -7.76 -13.07 15.51
CA ILE A 192 -7.72 -12.22 14.32
C ILE A 192 -6.98 -10.90 14.61
N ILE A 193 -7.16 -10.29 15.78
CA ILE A 193 -6.42 -9.07 16.17
C ILE A 193 -4.92 -9.34 16.33
N THR A 194 -4.49 -10.54 16.73
CA THR A 194 -3.06 -10.88 16.78
C THR A 194 -2.39 -10.91 15.41
N LEU A 195 -3.17 -10.87 14.33
CA LEU A 195 -2.65 -10.64 12.98
C LEU A 195 -2.14 -9.20 12.78
N ASN A 196 -2.47 -8.27 13.68
CA ASN A 196 -1.86 -6.95 13.69
C ASN A 196 -0.36 -7.07 13.91
N TYR A 197 0.40 -6.43 13.02
CA TYR A 197 1.83 -6.38 13.15
C TYR A 197 2.26 -5.29 14.15
N PRO A 198 3.16 -5.57 15.12
CA PRO A 198 3.78 -4.51 15.91
C PRO A 198 4.62 -3.60 15.01
N GLU A 199 4.45 -2.28 15.11
CA GLU A 199 5.29 -1.28 14.44
C GLU A 199 6.78 -1.66 14.54
N ARG A 200 7.48 -1.81 13.41
CA ARG A 200 8.89 -2.22 13.49
C ARG A 200 9.91 -1.54 12.60
N LEU A 201 9.58 -0.51 11.83
CA LEU A 201 10.63 0.31 11.21
C LEU A 201 10.45 1.79 11.58
N SER A 202 11.56 2.39 12.00
CA SER A 202 11.63 3.85 12.06
C SER A 202 11.45 4.39 10.64
N PHE A 203 10.91 5.60 10.52
CA PHE A 203 10.65 6.22 9.21
C PHE A 203 11.90 6.19 8.32
N GLU A 204 13.06 6.43 8.91
CA GLU A 204 14.36 6.46 8.25
C GLU A 204 14.73 5.10 7.65
N HIS A 205 14.41 3.99 8.34
CA HIS A 205 14.66 2.65 7.82
C HIS A 205 13.73 2.29 6.66
N SER A 206 12.40 2.44 6.82
CA SER A 206 11.45 2.15 5.72
C SER A 206 11.79 2.97 4.48
N PHE A 207 12.29 4.18 4.70
CA PHE A 207 12.69 5.13 3.68
C PHE A 207 13.95 4.72 2.90
N GLN A 208 15.03 4.40 3.61
CA GLN A 208 16.32 3.98 3.04
C GLN A 208 16.14 2.75 2.13
N TYR A 209 15.34 1.78 2.58
CA TYR A 209 15.07 0.55 1.83
C TYR A 209 14.05 0.69 0.70
N ALA A 210 13.35 1.84 0.58
CA ALA A 210 12.39 2.10 -0.49
C ALA A 210 12.92 3.05 -1.58
N LEU A 211 13.35 4.26 -1.20
CA LEU A 211 13.61 5.33 -2.17
C LEU A 211 15.04 5.33 -2.72
N GLU A 212 16.05 4.94 -1.93
CA GLU A 212 17.43 4.88 -2.44
C GLU A 212 17.54 3.87 -3.59
N GLY A 213 17.06 2.64 -3.37
CA GLY A 213 17.18 1.56 -4.34
C GLY A 213 16.34 1.78 -5.61
N TYR A 214 15.08 2.24 -5.45
CA TYR A 214 14.14 2.40 -6.57
C TYR A 214 14.26 3.76 -7.25
N ILE A 215 14.04 4.86 -6.53
CA ILE A 215 13.97 6.22 -7.11
C ILE A 215 15.33 6.70 -7.60
N GLY A 216 16.40 6.48 -6.82
CA GLY A 216 17.73 6.99 -7.19
C GLY A 216 18.26 6.40 -8.51
N ARG A 217 17.71 5.27 -8.97
CA ARG A 217 18.05 4.63 -10.25
C ARG A 217 17.17 5.11 -11.41
N GLN A 218 16.17 5.96 -11.17
CA GLN A 218 15.25 6.46 -12.19
C GLN A 218 15.58 7.85 -12.67
N ASN A 219 15.35 8.06 -13.98
CA ASN A 219 15.36 9.40 -14.54
C ASN A 219 13.96 10.04 -14.47
N PHE A 220 13.47 10.25 -13.25
CA PHE A 220 12.21 10.97 -13.08
C PHE A 220 12.40 12.48 -13.29
N SER A 221 11.38 13.11 -13.86
CA SER A 221 11.04 14.50 -13.66
C SER A 221 10.45 14.72 -12.26
N LEU A 222 10.39 15.97 -11.81
CA LEU A 222 9.77 16.30 -10.51
C LEU A 222 8.30 15.84 -10.46
N SER A 223 7.59 15.89 -11.59
CA SER A 223 6.20 15.45 -11.68
C SER A 223 6.07 13.95 -11.48
N GLU A 224 6.91 13.15 -12.13
CA GLU A 224 6.90 11.69 -11.98
C GLU A 224 7.34 11.28 -10.58
N PHE A 225 8.33 11.96 -10.01
CA PHE A 225 8.76 11.73 -8.62
C PHE A 225 7.63 12.03 -7.63
N ALA A 226 6.92 13.14 -7.79
CA ALA A 226 5.78 13.48 -6.95
C ALA A 226 4.66 12.43 -7.08
N SER A 227 4.36 12.00 -8.31
CA SER A 227 3.38 10.96 -8.60
C SER A 227 3.72 9.63 -7.93
N VAL A 228 4.96 9.15 -8.07
CA VAL A 228 5.44 7.89 -7.49
C VAL A 228 5.32 7.89 -5.96
N LEU A 229 5.49 9.05 -5.33
CA LEU A 229 5.33 9.20 -3.88
C LEU A 229 3.88 9.44 -3.45
N GLY A 230 2.94 9.62 -4.39
CA GLY A 230 1.55 9.97 -4.10
C GLY A 230 1.39 11.39 -3.55
N ILE A 231 2.26 12.32 -3.93
CA ILE A 231 2.29 13.71 -3.44
C ILE A 231 1.89 14.66 -4.58
N ARG A 232 1.09 15.70 -4.27
CA ARG A 232 0.77 16.75 -5.26
C ARG A 232 2.03 17.52 -5.66
N LEU A 233 2.19 17.76 -6.96
CA LEU A 233 3.34 18.47 -7.52
C LEU A 233 3.56 19.86 -6.88
N GLU A 234 2.48 20.61 -6.64
CA GLU A 234 2.52 21.93 -6.01
C GLU A 234 3.08 21.86 -4.60
N HIS A 235 2.73 20.80 -3.87
CA HIS A 235 3.24 20.57 -2.52
C HIS A 235 4.73 20.25 -2.57
N SER A 236 5.17 19.35 -3.46
CA SER A 236 6.60 19.06 -3.65
C SER A 236 7.39 20.32 -4.01
N LYS A 237 6.91 21.14 -4.95
CA LYS A 237 7.53 22.42 -5.33
C LYS A 237 7.68 23.36 -4.15
N LYS A 238 6.62 23.50 -3.33
CA LYS A 238 6.64 24.34 -2.13
C LYS A 238 7.67 23.83 -1.13
N THR A 239 7.66 22.54 -0.80
CA THR A 239 8.61 21.94 0.14
C THR A 239 10.06 22.12 -0.32
N PHE A 240 10.35 21.92 -1.61
CA PHE A 240 11.69 22.16 -2.18
C PHE A 240 12.13 23.62 -2.01
N SER A 241 11.22 24.57 -2.22
CA SER A 241 11.48 26.00 -1.99
C SER A 241 11.72 26.30 -0.51
N ASP A 242 10.92 25.73 0.40
CA ASP A 242 11.00 25.97 1.84
C ASP A 242 12.32 25.46 2.45
N VAL A 243 12.93 24.44 1.84
CA VAL A 243 14.21 23.86 2.28
C VAL A 243 15.41 24.30 1.44
N GLU A 244 15.22 25.28 0.55
CA GLU A 244 16.26 25.81 -0.35
C GLU A 244 16.98 24.72 -1.16
N LEU A 245 16.26 23.68 -1.60
CA LEU A 245 16.78 22.55 -2.36
C LEU A 245 16.13 22.47 -3.74
N THR A 246 16.90 22.12 -4.77
CA THR A 246 16.34 21.80 -6.09
C THR A 246 16.19 20.29 -6.27
N PHE A 247 15.21 19.89 -7.08
CA PHE A 247 15.03 18.47 -7.42
C PHE A 247 16.26 17.88 -8.14
N GLU A 248 16.96 18.66 -8.94
CA GLU A 248 18.21 18.22 -9.58
C GLU A 248 19.34 18.00 -8.56
N ALA A 249 19.50 18.90 -7.59
CA ALA A 249 20.45 18.70 -6.49
C ALA A 249 20.11 17.44 -5.69
N LEU A 250 18.82 17.17 -5.50
CA LEU A 250 18.36 15.94 -4.88
C LEU A 250 18.74 14.70 -5.70
N LYS A 251 18.47 14.68 -7.01
CA LYS A 251 18.81 13.56 -7.90
C LYS A 251 20.30 13.26 -7.92
N ILE A 252 21.12 14.31 -7.93
CA ILE A 252 22.59 14.17 -7.86
C ILE A 252 22.99 13.49 -6.56
N ASN A 253 22.44 13.91 -5.41
CA ASN A 253 22.72 13.30 -4.12
C ASN A 253 22.28 11.83 -4.05
N LEU A 254 21.08 11.51 -4.57
CA LEU A 254 20.57 10.13 -4.68
C LEU A 254 21.48 9.25 -5.54
N THR A 255 21.90 9.76 -6.69
CA THR A 255 22.80 9.05 -7.60
C THR A 255 24.18 8.84 -6.97
N PHE A 256 24.69 9.84 -6.25
CA PHE A 256 25.97 9.76 -5.56
C PHE A 256 25.95 8.75 -4.41
N ALA A 257 24.90 8.78 -3.57
CA ALA A 257 24.70 7.81 -2.48
C ALA A 257 24.68 6.38 -3.01
N LEU A 258 23.90 6.14 -4.07
CA LEU A 258 23.84 4.85 -4.76
C LEU A 258 25.20 4.37 -5.28
N ARG A 259 25.97 5.24 -5.91
CA ARG A 259 27.30 4.89 -6.46
C ARG A 259 28.35 4.67 -5.39
N SER A 260 28.20 5.32 -4.25
CA SER A 260 29.20 5.32 -3.17
C SER A 260 28.90 4.27 -2.09
N GLY A 261 27.77 3.56 -2.18
CA GLY A 261 27.29 2.64 -1.14
C GLY A 261 27.10 3.34 0.22
N CYS A 262 26.92 4.66 0.21
CA CYS A 262 26.78 5.48 1.41
C CYS A 262 25.30 5.73 1.66
N TYR A 263 24.82 5.33 2.84
CA TYR A 263 23.46 5.60 3.28
C TYR A 263 23.29 7.05 3.71
N PHE A 264 22.10 7.64 3.48
CA PHE A 264 21.86 9.02 3.90
C PHE A 264 21.88 9.17 5.41
N SER A 265 22.70 10.10 5.92
CA SER A 265 22.57 10.60 7.28
C SER A 265 21.28 11.42 7.42
N THR A 266 20.76 11.52 8.64
CA THR A 266 19.62 12.41 8.98
C THR A 266 19.88 13.88 8.66
N THR A 267 21.14 14.25 8.40
CA THR A 267 21.58 15.60 8.00
C THR A 267 21.65 15.81 6.49
N SER A 268 21.34 14.79 5.68
CA SER A 268 21.25 14.91 4.23
C SER A 268 20.18 15.93 3.82
N PRO A 269 20.42 16.79 2.81
CA PRO A 269 19.40 17.67 2.24
C PRO A 269 18.12 16.93 1.83
N PHE A 270 18.25 15.66 1.45
CA PHE A 270 17.11 14.80 1.12
C PHE A 270 16.28 14.44 2.35
N MET A 271 16.93 13.98 3.42
CA MET A 271 16.26 13.68 4.68
C MET A 271 15.61 14.94 5.24
N ILE A 272 16.25 16.10 5.11
CA ILE A 272 15.68 17.40 5.48
C ILE A 272 14.42 17.70 4.68
N TYR A 273 14.42 17.54 3.34
CA TYR A 273 13.22 17.71 2.51
C TYR A 273 12.06 16.80 2.98
N LEU A 274 12.35 15.56 3.35
CA LEU A 274 11.33 14.58 3.74
C LEU A 274 10.84 14.74 5.18
N TYR A 275 11.73 15.08 6.11
CA TYR A 275 11.32 15.48 7.45
C TYR A 275 10.50 16.75 7.41
N ASN A 276 10.90 17.74 6.60
CA ASN A 276 10.12 18.95 6.39
C ASN A 276 8.85 18.73 5.56
N TRP A 277 8.70 17.57 4.92
CA TRP A 277 7.41 17.11 4.41
C TRP A 277 6.55 16.49 5.53
N ALA A 278 7.13 15.68 6.42
CA ALA A 278 6.41 15.02 7.52
C ALA A 278 6.07 15.94 8.73
N ILE A 279 6.83 17.02 8.95
CA ILE A 279 6.74 17.92 10.12
C ILE A 279 5.63 18.99 10.03
N PRO A 280 5.30 19.61 8.88
CA PRO A 280 4.24 20.63 8.77
C PRO A 280 2.88 20.15 9.31
N LEU A 281 2.63 18.84 9.31
CA LEU A 281 1.44 18.26 9.92
C LEU A 281 1.41 18.24 11.44
N ARG A 282 2.56 18.22 12.09
CA ARG A 282 2.62 18.34 13.54
C ARG A 282 2.10 19.71 13.98
N ARG A 283 2.36 20.77 13.19
CA ARG A 283 1.83 22.11 13.45
C ARG A 283 0.32 22.18 13.23
N SER A 284 -0.18 21.68 12.09
CA SER A 284 -1.64 21.73 11.81
C SER A 284 -2.48 20.86 12.76
N LEU A 285 -1.96 19.74 13.26
CA LEU A 285 -2.68 18.88 14.23
C LEU A 285 -2.60 19.42 15.68
N LEU A 286 -1.53 20.15 16.04
CA LEU A 286 -1.43 20.83 17.34
C LEU A 286 -2.24 22.13 17.40
N GLU A 287 -2.50 22.77 16.26
CA GLU A 287 -3.39 23.92 16.14
C GLU A 287 -4.87 23.52 16.20
N LEU A 288 -5.23 22.30 15.78
CA LEU A 288 -6.58 21.74 15.89
C LEU A 288 -6.88 21.07 17.24
N SER A 289 -5.86 20.74 18.06
CA SER A 289 -6.05 20.19 19.41
C SER A 289 -6.07 21.26 20.51
N ASN A 290 -5.86 22.53 20.16
CA ASN A 290 -5.86 23.68 21.07
C ASN A 290 -6.92 24.74 20.69
N GLY A 291 -7.90 24.38 19.86
CA GLY A 291 -9.03 25.21 19.46
C GLY A 291 -10.37 24.58 19.82
#